data_AF-A0A0C3PHU0-F1
#
_entry.id   AF-A0A0C3PHU0-F1
#
_cell.length_a   1.000
_cell.length_b   1.000
_cell.length_c   1.000
_cell.angle_alpha   90.00
_cell.angle_beta   90.00
_cell.angle_gamma   90.00
#
_symmetry.space_group_name_H-M   'P 1'
#
loop_
_entity.id
_entity.type
_entity.pdbx_description
1 polymer ?
#
loop_
_entity_poly.entity_id
_entity_poly.type
_entity_poly.pdbx_seq_one_letter_code
_entity_poly.pdbx_strand_id
1 'polypeptide(L)'
;FVQKYRCGATRRFAIAHVWHERFAYHPSEFVRLGCDFHIPKVFTRGFKELLHFPLKEISKEHRRLIGEKVFVAVVYAKAMLDEHHKIIACEEPTILSHADDCRNPTACQEDWHAVWWNGMGRFLLDGRNPQPYFDAVKRFRKMQFGRMAPGCRKLMFQVLERGVAFKYADTFITDVCQGLVDDLGINSDWFS
;
A
#
# COMPACT_ATOMS: atom_id res chain seq x y z
N PHE A 1 3.30 -11.86 -29.98
CA PHE A 1 3.86 -13.23 -30.07
C PHE A 1 2.91 -14.32 -29.56
N VAL A 2 2.22 -14.14 -28.42
CA VAL A 2 1.35 -15.20 -27.85
C VAL A 2 -0.03 -15.33 -28.54
N GLN A 3 -0.55 -14.28 -29.19
CA GLN A 3 -1.81 -14.37 -29.96
C GLN A 3 -1.74 -15.35 -31.16
N LYS A 4 -0.54 -15.73 -31.63
CA LYS A 4 -0.37 -16.60 -32.80
C LYS A 4 -0.35 -18.10 -32.47
N TYR A 5 -0.23 -18.49 -31.19
CA TYR A 5 -0.10 -19.89 -30.78
C TYR A 5 -1.18 -20.25 -29.76
N ARG A 6 -2.27 -20.87 -30.23
CA ARG A 6 -3.42 -21.37 -29.47
C ARG A 6 -3.11 -22.59 -28.57
N CYS A 7 -1.90 -22.69 -28.00
CA CYS A 7 -1.54 -23.78 -27.09
C CYS A 7 -1.56 -23.32 -25.63
N GLY A 8 -2.50 -23.86 -24.84
CA GLY A 8 -2.63 -23.52 -23.42
C GLY A 8 -1.36 -23.80 -22.61
N ALA A 9 -0.56 -24.81 -22.98
CA ALA A 9 0.70 -25.12 -22.31
C ALA A 9 1.77 -24.03 -22.53
N THR A 10 1.93 -23.55 -23.76
CA THR A 10 2.86 -22.46 -24.09
C THR A 10 2.46 -21.15 -23.41
N ARG A 11 1.15 -20.85 -23.33
CA ARG A 11 0.65 -19.69 -22.60
C ARG A 11 0.95 -19.81 -21.10
N ARG A 12 0.68 -20.97 -20.48
CA ARG A 12 1.02 -21.21 -19.06
C ARG A 12 2.51 -21.04 -18.78
N PHE A 13 3.37 -21.59 -19.63
CA PHE A 13 4.81 -21.43 -19.52
C PHE A 13 5.22 -19.95 -19.61
N ALA A 14 4.68 -19.21 -20.58
CA ALA A 14 4.97 -17.78 -20.73
C ALA A 14 4.50 -16.95 -19.53
N ILE A 15 3.30 -17.23 -18.97
CA ILE A 15 2.79 -16.57 -17.76
C ILE A 15 3.70 -16.87 -16.57
N ALA A 16 4.10 -18.13 -16.39
CA ALA A 16 5.00 -18.54 -15.32
C ALA A 16 6.37 -17.84 -15.45
N HIS A 17 6.88 -17.72 -16.68
CA HIS A 17 8.13 -17.01 -16.94
C HIS A 17 8.02 -15.50 -16.66
N VAL A 18 6.97 -14.83 -17.14
CA VAL A 18 6.69 -13.41 -16.83
C VAL A 18 6.58 -13.19 -15.32
N TRP A 19 5.94 -14.11 -14.60
CA TRP A 19 5.85 -14.05 -13.15
C TRP A 19 7.20 -14.28 -12.46
N HIS A 20 8.03 -15.17 -12.98
CA HIS A 20 9.37 -15.43 -12.49
C HIS A 20 10.27 -14.20 -12.65
N GLU A 21 10.25 -13.60 -13.84
CA GLU A 21 11.01 -12.41 -14.22
C GLU A 21 10.33 -11.08 -13.83
N ARG A 22 9.36 -11.11 -12.91
CA ARG A 22 8.55 -9.93 -12.55
C ARG A 22 9.37 -8.69 -12.17
N PHE A 23 10.57 -8.86 -11.61
CA PHE A 23 11.45 -7.75 -11.21
C PHE A 23 12.24 -7.14 -12.37
N ALA A 24 12.26 -7.78 -13.55
CA ALA A 24 12.91 -7.25 -14.74
C ALA A 24 12.01 -6.25 -15.51
N TYR A 25 10.72 -6.20 -15.19
CA TYR A 25 9.75 -5.34 -15.85
C TYR A 25 9.53 -4.04 -15.08
N HIS A 26 9.35 -2.94 -15.80
CA HIS A 26 8.79 -1.74 -15.19
C HIS A 26 7.31 -2.00 -14.79
N PRO A 27 6.80 -1.45 -13.67
CA PRO A 27 5.42 -1.70 -13.24
C PRO A 27 4.35 -1.42 -14.31
N SER A 28 4.56 -0.37 -15.12
CA SER A 28 3.71 -0.05 -16.28
C SER A 28 3.68 -1.15 -17.35
N GLU A 29 4.82 -1.78 -17.62
CA GLU A 29 4.89 -2.91 -18.55
C GLU A 29 4.16 -4.11 -17.97
N PHE A 30 4.29 -4.35 -16.67
CA PHE A 30 3.64 -5.45 -15.99
C PHE A 30 2.11 -5.29 -15.99
N VAL A 31 1.61 -4.07 -15.76
CA VAL A 31 0.18 -3.74 -15.93
C VAL A 31 -0.27 -4.01 -17.36
N ARG A 32 0.47 -3.52 -18.37
CA ARG A 32 0.12 -3.74 -19.78
C ARG A 32 0.06 -5.23 -20.11
N LEU A 33 1.03 -6.03 -19.67
CA LEU A 33 1.03 -7.48 -19.86
C LEU A 33 -0.19 -8.14 -19.19
N GLY A 34 -0.58 -7.67 -18.01
CA GLY A 34 -1.79 -8.11 -17.32
C GLY A 34 -3.06 -7.84 -18.13
N CYS A 35 -3.17 -6.65 -18.74
CA CYS A 35 -4.26 -6.28 -19.64
C CYS A 35 -4.25 -7.11 -20.93
N ASP A 36 -3.16 -7.05 -21.70
CA ASP A 36 -3.03 -7.63 -23.05
C ASP A 36 -3.28 -9.15 -23.06
N PHE A 37 -2.92 -9.82 -21.96
CA PHE A 37 -3.02 -11.28 -21.83
C PHE A 37 -4.11 -11.74 -20.86
N HIS A 38 -4.93 -10.84 -20.31
CA HIS A 38 -5.97 -11.14 -19.32
C HIS A 38 -5.44 -11.99 -18.16
N ILE A 39 -4.41 -11.50 -17.47
CA ILE A 39 -3.77 -12.18 -16.33
C ILE A 39 -3.99 -11.34 -15.07
N PRO A 40 -5.07 -11.58 -14.30
CA PRO A 40 -5.44 -10.74 -13.15
C PRO A 40 -4.30 -10.58 -12.15
N LYS A 41 -3.63 -11.67 -11.80
CA LYS A 41 -2.53 -11.66 -10.82
C LYS A 41 -1.36 -10.76 -11.23
N VAL A 42 -1.04 -10.72 -12.52
CA VAL A 42 0.03 -9.88 -13.09
C VAL A 42 -0.41 -8.42 -13.08
N PHE A 43 -1.63 -8.14 -13.54
CA PHE A 43 -2.22 -6.80 -13.51
C PHE A 43 -2.23 -6.23 -12.09
N THR A 44 -2.81 -6.97 -11.13
CA THR A 44 -2.92 -6.53 -9.73
C THR A 44 -1.57 -6.24 -9.11
N ARG A 45 -0.56 -7.07 -9.40
CA ARG A 45 0.79 -6.84 -8.88
C ARG A 45 1.40 -5.57 -9.48
N GLY A 46 1.31 -5.38 -10.79
CA GLY A 46 1.84 -4.19 -11.47
C GLY A 46 1.14 -2.92 -11.00
N PHE A 47 -0.18 -2.97 -10.82
CA PHE A 47 -0.96 -1.85 -10.28
C PHE A 47 -0.51 -1.48 -8.87
N LYS A 48 -0.38 -2.47 -7.97
CA LYS A 48 0.12 -2.24 -6.60
C LYS A 48 1.53 -1.66 -6.61
N GLU A 49 2.41 -2.09 -7.52
CA GLU A 49 3.76 -1.51 -7.65
C GLU A 49 3.73 -0.06 -8.15
N LEU A 50 2.85 0.29 -9.10
CA LEU A 50 2.66 1.69 -9.54
C LEU A 50 2.22 2.61 -8.40
N LEU A 51 1.44 2.11 -7.44
CA LEU A 51 1.08 2.87 -6.24
C LEU A 51 2.28 3.19 -5.34
N HIS A 52 3.40 2.47 -5.47
CA HIS A 52 4.65 2.79 -4.77
C HIS A 52 5.61 3.63 -5.62
N PHE A 53 5.37 3.71 -6.93
CA PHE A 53 6.21 4.47 -7.87
C PHE A 53 5.88 5.98 -7.83
N PRO A 54 6.87 6.90 -7.79
CA PRO A 54 6.60 8.33 -7.78
C PRO A 54 5.87 8.77 -9.06
N LEU A 55 4.79 9.57 -8.94
CA LEU A 55 4.02 10.03 -10.11
C LEU A 55 4.89 10.81 -11.11
N LYS A 56 5.86 11.58 -10.62
CA LYS A 56 6.82 12.34 -11.43
C LYS A 56 7.72 11.45 -12.30
N GLU A 57 7.86 10.17 -11.96
CA GLU A 57 8.68 9.19 -12.68
C GLU A 57 7.84 8.38 -13.69
N ILE A 58 6.51 8.55 -13.69
CA ILE A 58 5.64 7.98 -14.71
C ILE A 58 5.70 8.87 -15.97
N SER A 59 6.50 8.44 -16.94
CA SER A 59 6.64 9.13 -18.23
C SER A 59 5.33 9.12 -19.06
N LYS A 60 5.28 9.96 -20.09
CA LYS A 60 4.18 9.93 -21.07
C LYS A 60 4.04 8.58 -21.76
N GLU A 61 5.17 7.88 -21.98
CA GLU A 61 5.16 6.55 -22.59
C GLU A 61 4.59 5.50 -21.63
N HIS A 62 4.98 5.55 -20.36
CA HIS A 62 4.37 4.71 -19.31
C HIS A 62 2.85 4.91 -19.22
N ARG A 63 2.38 6.16 -19.30
CA ARG A 63 0.94 6.47 -19.32
C ARG A 63 0.24 5.89 -20.55
N ARG A 64 0.86 5.95 -21.73
CA ARG A 64 0.32 5.33 -22.95
C ARG A 64 0.24 3.80 -22.82
N LEU A 65 1.26 3.18 -22.23
CA LEU A 65 1.31 1.72 -22.04
C LEU A 65 0.20 1.18 -21.14
N ILE A 66 -0.10 1.86 -20.02
CA ILE A 66 -1.13 1.41 -19.07
C ILE A 66 -2.54 1.88 -19.43
N GLY A 67 -2.65 2.89 -20.31
CA GLY A 67 -3.91 3.49 -20.71
C GLY A 67 -4.45 4.51 -19.71
N GLU A 68 -5.37 5.35 -20.19
CA GLU A 68 -5.91 6.47 -19.40
C GLU A 68 -6.68 6.01 -18.17
N LYS A 69 -7.52 4.98 -18.31
CA LYS A 69 -8.36 4.46 -17.22
C LYS A 69 -7.51 4.00 -16.03
N VAL A 70 -6.45 3.23 -16.28
CA VAL A 70 -5.55 2.76 -15.23
C VAL A 70 -4.76 3.92 -14.65
N PHE A 71 -4.27 4.85 -15.47
CA PHE A 71 -3.53 6.01 -14.98
C PHE A 71 -4.38 6.90 -14.06
N VAL A 72 -5.63 7.19 -14.43
CA VAL A 72 -6.56 7.97 -13.60
C VAL A 72 -6.80 7.25 -12.26
N ALA A 73 -7.01 5.95 -12.27
CA ALA A 73 -7.18 5.17 -11.05
C ALA A 73 -5.92 5.17 -10.16
N VAL A 74 -4.71 5.12 -10.73
CA VAL A 74 -3.46 5.27 -9.99
C VAL A 74 -3.38 6.65 -9.33
N VAL A 75 -3.65 7.72 -10.07
CA VAL A 75 -3.63 9.10 -9.53
C VAL A 75 -4.65 9.25 -8.40
N TYR A 76 -5.89 8.79 -8.63
CA TYR A 76 -6.95 8.83 -7.62
C TYR A 76 -6.58 8.05 -6.36
N ALA A 77 -6.14 6.79 -6.52
CA ALA A 77 -5.77 5.95 -5.40
C ALA A 77 -4.62 6.55 -4.59
N LYS A 78 -3.59 7.10 -5.24
CA LYS A 78 -2.49 7.79 -4.55
C LYS A 78 -2.98 9.02 -3.78
N ALA A 79 -3.84 9.85 -4.37
CA ALA A 79 -4.40 11.01 -3.68
C ALA A 79 -5.21 10.61 -2.43
N MET A 80 -6.01 9.55 -2.52
CA MET A 80 -6.77 9.03 -1.38
C MET A 80 -5.87 8.45 -0.30
N LEU A 81 -4.82 7.72 -0.67
CA LEU A 81 -3.83 7.19 0.27
C LEU A 81 -3.04 8.30 0.95
N ASP A 82 -2.65 9.34 0.22
CA ASP A 82 -1.96 10.51 0.77
C ASP A 82 -2.84 11.26 1.78
N GLU A 83 -4.14 11.38 1.50
CA GLU A 83 -5.08 11.97 2.46
C GLU A 83 -5.24 11.10 3.71
N HIS A 84 -5.36 9.78 3.54
CA HIS A 84 -5.39 8.82 4.65
C HIS A 84 -4.11 8.85 5.50
N HIS A 85 -2.95 9.05 4.87
CA HIS A 85 -1.67 9.25 5.57
C HIS A 85 -1.71 10.50 6.45
N LYS A 86 -2.27 11.61 5.97
CA LYS A 86 -2.43 12.84 6.75
C LYS A 86 -3.36 12.65 7.93
N ILE A 87 -4.50 11.99 7.72
CA ILE A 87 -5.45 11.71 8.81
C ILE A 87 -4.75 10.90 9.91
N ILE A 88 -4.09 9.79 9.56
CA ILE A 88 -3.39 8.96 10.56
C ILE A 88 -2.23 9.73 11.21
N ALA A 89 -1.50 10.56 10.47
CA ALA A 89 -0.43 11.37 11.03
C ALA A 89 -0.95 12.38 12.07
N CYS A 90 -2.13 12.96 11.83
CA CYS A 90 -2.75 13.97 12.71
C CYS A 90 -3.60 13.38 13.84
N GLU A 91 -4.15 12.18 13.66
CA GLU A 91 -5.04 11.52 14.60
C GLU A 91 -4.33 10.35 15.29
N GLU A 92 -3.65 10.67 16.40
CA GLU A 92 -3.02 9.64 17.21
C GLU A 92 -4.05 8.66 17.83
N PRO A 93 -3.71 7.37 17.92
CA PRO A 93 -4.48 6.43 18.71
C PRO A 93 -4.65 6.89 20.15
N THR A 94 -5.83 6.65 20.71
CA THR A 94 -6.15 6.93 22.11
C THR A 94 -6.39 5.62 22.87
N ILE A 95 -5.97 5.58 24.14
CA ILE A 95 -6.35 4.52 25.08
C ILE A 95 -7.44 5.05 26.00
N LEU A 96 -8.41 4.20 26.35
CA LEU A 96 -9.53 4.57 27.22
C LEU A 96 -9.13 4.68 28.70
N SER A 97 -8.07 3.98 29.10
CA SER A 97 -7.51 3.99 30.44
C SER A 97 -6.01 3.83 30.39
N HIS A 98 -5.30 4.55 31.26
CA HIS A 98 -3.88 4.34 31.49
C HIS A 98 -3.67 3.01 32.24
N ALA A 99 -2.53 2.37 31.99
CA ALA A 99 -2.15 1.18 32.72
C ALA A 99 -1.80 1.49 34.19
N ASP A 100 -1.88 0.50 35.07
CA ASP A 100 -1.65 0.64 36.52
C ASP A 100 -0.23 1.14 36.87
N ASP A 101 0.73 0.93 35.97
CA ASP A 101 2.11 1.41 36.12
C ASP A 101 2.30 2.90 35.75
N CYS A 102 1.26 3.56 35.27
CA CYS A 102 1.28 4.96 34.88
C CYS A 102 1.09 5.89 36.08
N ARG A 103 2.19 6.48 36.54
CA ARG A 103 2.18 7.41 37.69
C ARG A 103 1.81 8.84 37.33
N ASN A 104 1.91 9.21 36.06
CA ASN A 104 1.60 10.55 35.56
C ASN A 104 0.90 10.44 34.18
N PRO A 105 -0.44 10.35 34.17
CA PRO A 105 -1.24 10.27 32.95
C PRO A 105 -0.97 11.41 31.96
N THR A 106 -0.88 12.65 32.46
CA THR A 106 -0.64 13.85 31.65
C THR A 106 0.68 13.78 30.90
N ALA A 107 1.79 13.54 31.62
CA ALA A 107 3.11 13.43 31.00
C ALA A 107 3.20 12.22 30.03
N CYS A 108 2.49 11.14 30.32
CA CYS A 108 2.41 9.99 29.43
C CYS A 108 1.70 10.33 28.11
N GLN A 109 0.61 11.11 28.16
CA GLN A 109 -0.12 11.53 26.96
C GLN A 109 0.67 12.57 26.16
N GLU A 110 1.32 13.52 26.81
CA GLU A 110 2.18 14.51 26.14
C GLU A 110 3.32 13.84 25.38
N ASP A 111 4.01 12.89 26.01
CA ASP A 111 5.10 12.16 25.36
C ASP A 111 4.58 11.25 24.23
N TRP A 112 3.37 10.68 24.37
CA TRP A 112 2.73 9.93 23.28
C TRP A 112 2.46 10.82 22.06
N HIS A 113 1.81 11.97 22.27
CA HIS A 113 1.52 12.94 21.22
C HIS A 113 2.81 13.37 20.51
N ALA A 114 3.82 13.76 21.29
CA ALA A 114 5.11 14.19 20.75
C ALA A 114 5.81 13.09 19.95
N VAL A 115 5.81 11.84 20.43
CA VAL A 115 6.44 10.71 19.75
C VAL A 115 5.65 10.31 18.52
N TRP A 116 4.32 10.31 18.58
CA TRP A 116 3.46 10.03 17.43
C TRP A 116 3.75 10.99 16.27
N TRP A 117 3.70 12.29 16.53
CA TRP A 117 3.96 13.30 15.51
C TRP A 117 5.39 13.23 14.97
N ASN A 118 6.39 13.15 15.85
CA ASN A 118 7.79 13.11 15.44
C ASN A 118 8.23 11.76 14.86
N GLY A 119 7.45 10.70 15.08
CA GLY A 119 7.70 9.36 14.58
C GLY A 119 6.78 9.01 13.44
N MET A 120 5.56 8.58 13.76
CA MET A 120 4.58 8.16 12.77
C MET A 120 4.24 9.28 11.78
N GLY A 121 3.96 10.48 12.27
CA GLY A 121 3.66 11.63 11.41
C GLY A 121 4.77 11.87 10.37
N ARG A 122 6.03 11.88 10.80
CA ARG A 122 7.17 12.00 9.88
C ARG A 122 7.30 10.81 8.94
N PHE A 123 7.13 9.57 9.41
CA PHE A 123 7.27 8.40 8.54
C PHE A 123 6.22 8.35 7.43
N LEU A 124 5.00 8.81 7.69
CA LEU A 124 3.92 8.82 6.71
C LEU A 124 3.98 10.04 5.79
N LEU A 125 4.41 11.19 6.30
CA LEU A 125 4.36 12.47 5.58
C LEU A 125 5.70 12.91 4.97
N ASP A 126 6.78 12.12 5.10
CA ASP A 126 8.06 12.44 4.47
C ASP A 126 7.91 12.40 2.94
N GLY A 127 7.85 13.58 2.30
CA GLY A 127 7.73 13.71 0.85
C GLY A 127 8.94 13.19 0.06
N ARG A 128 10.06 12.87 0.71
CA ARG A 128 11.22 12.24 0.06
C ARG A 128 11.13 10.72 0.08
N ASN A 129 10.57 10.15 1.13
CA ASN A 129 10.53 8.70 1.33
C ASN A 129 9.36 8.30 2.25
N PRO A 130 8.11 8.47 1.78
CA PRO A 130 6.95 8.11 2.59
C PRO A 130 7.00 6.60 2.83
N GLN A 131 6.95 6.20 4.09
CA GLN A 131 7.03 4.79 4.45
C GLN A 131 5.64 4.16 4.29
N PRO A 132 5.54 2.97 3.66
CA PRO A 132 4.34 2.16 3.79
C PRO A 132 4.04 1.93 5.27
N TYR A 133 2.76 1.96 5.65
CA TYR A 133 2.33 1.89 7.06
C TYR A 133 2.99 0.77 7.86
N PHE A 134 3.08 -0.44 7.28
CA PHE A 134 3.69 -1.59 7.96
C PHE A 134 5.14 -1.33 8.34
N ASP A 135 5.91 -0.69 7.46
CA ASP A 135 7.29 -0.35 7.72
C ASP A 135 7.42 0.88 8.63
N ALA A 136 6.49 1.84 8.54
CA ALA A 136 6.37 2.94 9.48
C ALA A 136 6.16 2.43 10.92
N VAL A 137 5.22 1.51 11.15
CA VAL A 137 4.95 0.89 12.46
C VAL A 137 6.17 0.13 12.98
N LYS A 138 6.86 -0.64 12.13
CA LYS A 138 8.09 -1.35 12.52
C LYS A 138 9.19 -0.41 12.99
N ARG A 139 9.36 0.73 12.32
CA ARG A 139 10.34 1.76 12.71
C ARG A 139 9.90 2.46 13.99
N PHE A 140 8.62 2.82 14.08
CA PHE A 140 8.02 3.47 15.23
C PHE A 140 8.20 2.66 16.52
N ARG A 141 8.05 1.33 16.47
CA ARG A 141 8.31 0.41 17.60
C ARG A 141 9.71 0.52 18.19
N LYS A 142 10.69 0.96 17.40
CA LYS A 142 12.10 1.08 17.82
C LYS A 142 12.44 2.46 18.38
N MET A 143 11.50 3.40 18.38
CA MET A 143 11.73 4.76 18.90
C MET A 143 11.74 4.78 20.44
N GLN A 144 12.29 5.87 20.98
CA GLN A 144 12.18 6.17 22.40
C GLN A 144 10.86 6.88 22.69
N PHE A 145 10.18 6.46 23.75
CA PHE A 145 8.84 6.94 24.12
C PHE A 145 8.86 7.85 25.37
N GLY A 146 10.01 8.45 25.67
CA GLY A 146 10.19 9.32 26.83
C GLY A 146 9.74 8.66 28.13
N ARG A 147 8.83 9.34 28.83
CA ARG A 147 8.25 8.97 30.13
C ARG A 147 6.97 8.14 30.01
N MET A 148 6.58 7.72 28.80
CA MET A 148 5.44 6.82 28.65
C MET A 148 5.65 5.54 29.46
N ALA A 149 4.66 5.20 30.27
CA ALA A 149 4.68 3.97 31.04
C ALA A 149 4.71 2.75 30.10
N PRO A 150 5.50 1.70 30.41
CA PRO A 150 5.56 0.49 29.61
C PRO A 150 4.19 -0.14 29.33
N GLY A 151 3.29 -0.13 30.32
CA GLY A 151 1.91 -0.61 30.19
C GLY A 151 1.10 0.21 29.18
N CYS A 152 1.10 1.54 29.27
CA CYS A 152 0.43 2.43 28.33
C CYS A 152 0.93 2.24 26.90
N ARG A 153 2.26 2.12 26.72
CA ARG A 153 2.87 1.85 25.41
C ARG A 153 2.38 0.52 24.82
N LYS A 154 2.29 -0.53 25.65
CA LYS A 154 1.76 -1.84 25.21
C LYS A 154 0.31 -1.73 24.74
N LEU A 155 -0.54 -1.01 25.49
CA LEU A 155 -1.94 -0.78 25.10
C LEU A 155 -2.05 -0.01 23.76
N MET A 156 -1.25 1.05 23.58
CA MET A 156 -1.20 1.79 22.31
C MET A 156 -0.82 0.88 21.14
N PHE A 157 0.19 0.02 21.31
CA PHE A 157 0.57 -0.93 20.25
C PHE A 157 -0.50 -1.98 19.97
N GLN A 158 -1.30 -2.40 20.97
CA GLN A 158 -2.44 -3.26 20.72
C GLN A 158 -3.52 -2.57 19.88
N VAL A 159 -3.76 -1.27 20.09
CA VAL A 159 -4.67 -0.48 19.24
C VAL A 159 -4.15 -0.44 17.81
N LEU A 160 -2.86 -0.17 17.62
CA LEU A 160 -2.21 -0.20 16.31
C LEU A 160 -2.29 -1.58 15.63
N GLU A 161 -2.10 -2.66 16.38
CA GLU A 161 -2.15 -4.03 15.86
C GLU A 161 -3.55 -4.47 15.42
N ARG A 162 -4.61 -3.95 16.04
CA ARG A 162 -5.99 -4.15 15.53
C ARG A 162 -6.13 -3.61 14.11
N GLY A 163 -5.37 -2.56 13.80
CA GLY A 163 -5.08 -2.12 12.44
C GLY A 163 -6.31 -1.73 11.63
N VAL A 164 -7.37 -1.21 12.27
CA VAL A 164 -8.61 -0.82 11.60
C VAL A 164 -8.32 0.20 10.49
N ALA A 165 -7.57 1.25 10.83
CA ALA A 165 -7.17 2.27 9.86
C ALA A 165 -6.19 1.73 8.80
N PHE A 166 -5.41 0.70 9.11
CA PHE A 166 -4.42 0.12 8.18
C PHE A 166 -5.06 -0.84 7.18
N LYS A 167 -6.00 -1.67 7.63
CA LYS A 167 -6.80 -2.54 6.78
C LYS A 167 -7.61 -1.75 5.76
N TYR A 168 -8.05 -0.54 6.12
CA TYR A 168 -8.76 0.33 5.18
C TYR A 168 -7.95 0.64 3.92
N ALA A 169 -6.65 0.97 4.03
CA ALA A 169 -5.81 1.26 2.88
C ALA A 169 -5.62 0.02 1.97
N ASP A 170 -5.36 -1.15 2.56
CA ASP A 170 -5.19 -2.40 1.81
C ASP A 170 -6.48 -2.84 1.11
N THR A 171 -7.62 -2.72 1.80
CA THR A 171 -8.95 -2.98 1.25
C THR A 171 -9.25 -2.01 0.12
N PHE A 172 -9.06 -0.71 0.32
CA PHE A 172 -9.26 0.31 -0.71
C PHE A 172 -8.44 0.05 -1.98
N ILE A 173 -7.15 -0.25 -1.84
CA ILE A 173 -6.29 -0.59 -2.99
C ILE A 173 -6.82 -1.83 -3.72
N THR A 174 -7.25 -2.83 -2.95
CA THR A 174 -7.77 -4.08 -3.50
C THR A 174 -9.08 -3.82 -4.25
N ASP A 175 -9.98 -3.02 -3.70
CA ASP A 175 -11.28 -2.68 -4.31
C ASP A 175 -11.10 -1.87 -5.59
N VAL A 176 -10.25 -0.84 -5.58
CA VAL A 176 -9.92 -0.06 -6.79
C VAL A 176 -9.32 -0.96 -7.87
N CYS A 177 -8.39 -1.83 -7.50
CA CYS A 177 -7.77 -2.76 -8.44
C CYS A 177 -8.77 -3.79 -8.99
N GLN A 178 -9.67 -4.31 -8.15
CA GLN A 178 -10.68 -5.27 -8.58
C GLN A 178 -11.69 -4.60 -9.51
N GLY A 179 -12.14 -3.39 -9.18
CA GLY A 179 -13.00 -2.60 -10.05
C GLY A 179 -12.37 -2.39 -11.44
N LEU A 180 -11.06 -2.11 -11.51
CA LEU A 180 -10.34 -2.05 -12.80
C LEU A 180 -10.29 -3.39 -13.54
N VAL A 181 -10.05 -4.50 -12.82
CA VAL A 181 -10.02 -5.84 -13.41
C VAL A 181 -11.35 -6.16 -14.08
N ASP A 182 -12.46 -5.90 -13.38
CA ASP A 182 -13.82 -6.14 -13.86
C ASP A 182 -14.14 -5.23 -15.06
N ASP A 183 -13.85 -3.93 -14.91
CA ASP A 183 -14.08 -2.89 -15.91
C ASP A 183 -13.30 -3.07 -17.22
N LEU A 184 -12.11 -3.68 -17.14
CA LEU A 184 -11.25 -3.97 -18.28
C LEU A 184 -11.46 -5.38 -18.81
N GLY A 185 -12.35 -6.18 -18.21
CA GLY A 185 -12.60 -7.56 -18.59
C GLY A 185 -11.37 -8.46 -18.44
N ILE A 186 -10.53 -8.20 -17.44
CA ILE A 186 -9.32 -8.98 -17.15
C ILE A 186 -9.75 -10.24 -16.41
N ASN A 187 -10.39 -11.17 -17.12
CA ASN A 187 -10.87 -12.42 -16.53
C ASN A 187 -10.01 -13.60 -16.96
N SER A 188 -9.82 -14.55 -16.05
CA SER A 188 -9.13 -15.80 -16.32
C SER A 188 -10.06 -16.87 -16.89
N ASP A 189 -11.05 -16.50 -17.70
CA ASP A 189 -12.11 -17.39 -18.23
C ASP A 189 -11.60 -18.46 -19.22
N TRP A 190 -10.28 -18.62 -19.33
CA TRP A 190 -9.62 -19.50 -20.29
C TRP A 190 -8.95 -20.71 -19.63
N PHE A 191 -9.17 -20.92 -18.33
CA PHE A 191 -8.65 -22.07 -17.57
C PHE A 191 -9.74 -23.12 -17.25
N SER A 192 -10.94 -22.97 -17.79
CA SER A 192 -11.99 -23.99 -17.80
C SER A 192 -11.68 -25.12 -18.78
#